data_AF-A0A6L3MLF1-F1
#
_entry.id   AF-A0A6L3MLF1-F1
#
_cell.length_a   1.000
_cell.length_b   1.000
_cell.length_c   1.000
_cell.angle_alpha   90.00
_cell.angle_beta   90.00
_cell.angle_gamma   90.00
#
_symmetry.space_group_name_H-M   'P 1'
#
loop_
_entity.id
_entity.type
_entity.pdbx_description
1 polymer ?
#
loop_
_entity_poly.entity_id
_entity_poly.type
_entity_poly.pdbx_seq_one_letter_code
_entity_poly.pdbx_strand_id
1 'polypeptide(L)'
;NGLTLGNNWGDLIRLLDTCLVNGLPLTSITSATIDAQGDITLNLYAAHNCMLFQIIELSGFTPAELNGKYRIKDVPSVNQIILKAEHVGKSINTTGTAKLASLGYEIIFRDTNDVKRVYRAKNPTAQHPFIRVDETISDGVNSYSSAYAKSA
;
A
#
# COMPACT_ATOMS: atom_id res chain seq x y z
N ASN A 1 6.05 5.84 -8.09
CA ASN A 1 4.83 5.04 -7.83
C ASN A 1 3.52 5.72 -8.23
N GLY A 2 3.49 6.65 -9.20
CA GLY A 2 2.27 7.07 -9.91
C GLY A 2 1.15 7.78 -9.11
N LEU A 3 1.18 7.77 -7.77
CA LEU A 3 0.26 8.51 -6.93
C LEU A 3 0.59 10.00 -7.00
N THR A 4 -0.22 10.73 -7.76
CA THR A 4 -0.18 12.20 -7.83
C THR A 4 -1.31 12.76 -6.99
N LEU A 5 -0.99 13.56 -5.98
CA LEU A 5 -1.99 14.38 -5.29
C LEU A 5 -2.11 15.69 -6.07
N GLY A 6 -3.10 15.76 -6.97
CA GLY A 6 -3.39 16.94 -7.76
C GLY A 6 -4.36 17.88 -7.06
N ASN A 7 -4.79 18.92 -7.79
CA ASN A 7 -5.88 19.80 -7.38
C ASN A 7 -7.19 19.38 -8.05
N ASN A 8 -7.52 18.09 -7.98
CA ASN A 8 -8.79 17.55 -8.47
C ASN A 8 -9.56 16.92 -7.32
N TRP A 9 -10.89 16.97 -7.40
CA TRP A 9 -11.72 16.28 -6.42
C TRP A 9 -11.53 14.77 -6.50
N GLY A 10 -11.43 14.16 -5.33
CA GLY A 10 -11.26 12.71 -5.19
C GLY A 10 -9.81 12.23 -5.20
N ASP A 11 -8.83 13.12 -5.36
CA ASP A 11 -7.41 12.71 -5.43
C ASP A 11 -6.92 12.21 -4.06
N LEU A 12 -7.37 12.79 -2.95
CA LEU A 12 -7.00 12.31 -1.62
C LEU A 12 -7.61 10.93 -1.34
N ILE A 13 -8.89 10.71 -1.66
CA ILE A 13 -9.50 9.39 -1.44
C ILE A 13 -8.88 8.31 -2.34
N ARG A 14 -8.43 8.63 -3.56
CA ARG A 14 -7.71 7.66 -4.42
C ARG A 14 -6.35 7.30 -3.85
N LEU A 15 -5.65 8.29 -3.28
CA LEU A 15 -4.40 8.06 -2.55
C LEU A 15 -4.65 7.16 -1.33
N LEU A 16 -5.70 7.44 -0.55
CA LEU A 16 -6.04 6.64 0.63
C LEU A 16 -6.57 5.25 0.27
N ASP A 17 -7.35 5.08 -0.80
CA ASP A 17 -7.76 3.77 -1.33
C ASP A 17 -6.52 2.91 -1.63
N THR A 18 -5.50 3.52 -2.24
CA THR A 18 -4.24 2.85 -2.56
C THR A 18 -3.47 2.47 -1.30
N CYS A 19 -3.26 3.41 -0.37
CA CYS A 19 -2.44 3.17 0.83
C CYS A 19 -3.15 2.28 1.86
N LEU A 20 -4.43 2.52 2.13
CA LEU A 20 -5.16 1.88 3.20
C LEU A 20 -5.72 0.50 2.81
N VAL A 21 -6.11 0.32 1.55
CA VAL A 21 -6.89 -0.86 1.11
C VAL A 21 -6.09 -1.75 0.16
N ASN A 22 -5.59 -1.20 -0.94
CA ASN A 22 -5.05 -1.99 -2.06
C ASN A 22 -3.56 -2.34 -1.91
N GLY A 23 -2.79 -1.42 -1.33
CA GLY A 23 -1.34 -1.41 -1.32
C GLY A 23 -0.79 -0.60 -2.49
N LEU A 24 0.38 0.02 -2.31
CA LEU A 24 1.03 0.86 -3.33
C LEU A 24 1.90 0.01 -4.24
N PRO A 25 1.56 -0.16 -5.54
CA PRO A 25 2.38 -0.93 -6.46
C PRO A 25 3.80 -0.34 -6.58
N LEU A 26 4.80 -1.20 -6.59
CA LEU A 26 6.16 -0.82 -6.95
C LEU A 26 6.33 -0.81 -8.46
N THR A 27 7.43 -0.20 -8.91
CA THR A 27 7.86 -0.32 -10.30
C THR A 27 8.15 -1.77 -10.66
N SER A 28 8.17 -2.12 -11.95
CA SER A 28 8.43 -3.49 -12.39
C SER A 28 9.74 -4.05 -11.82
N ILE A 29 9.72 -5.35 -11.50
CA ILE A 29 10.89 -6.09 -11.03
C ILE A 29 11.68 -6.54 -12.25
N THR A 30 12.93 -6.12 -12.36
CA THR A 30 13.83 -6.50 -13.46
C THR A 30 14.52 -7.83 -13.18
N SER A 31 14.84 -8.11 -11.91
CA SER A 31 15.32 -9.41 -11.46
C SER A 31 15.08 -9.59 -9.96
N ALA A 32 15.00 -10.85 -9.54
CA ALA A 32 14.91 -11.21 -8.14
C ALA A 32 15.84 -12.39 -7.86
N THR A 33 16.53 -12.38 -6.72
CA THR A 33 17.44 -13.44 -6.29
C THR A 33 17.25 -13.77 -4.82
N ILE A 34 17.70 -14.94 -4.41
CA ILE A 34 17.72 -15.37 -3.01
C ILE A 34 19.19 -15.53 -2.60
N ASP A 35 19.58 -14.94 -1.48
CA ASP A 35 20.94 -15.03 -0.97
C ASP A 35 21.19 -16.31 -0.14
N ALA A 36 22.42 -16.50 0.32
CA ALA A 36 22.79 -17.67 1.12
C ALA A 36 22.06 -17.73 2.47
N GLN A 37 21.55 -16.61 2.97
CA GLN A 37 20.77 -16.50 4.20
C GLN A 37 19.27 -16.69 3.96
N GLY A 38 18.85 -16.85 2.70
CA GLY A 38 17.46 -17.03 2.30
C GLY A 38 16.67 -15.74 2.18
N ASP A 39 17.33 -14.58 2.20
CA ASP A 39 16.70 -13.27 2.01
C ASP A 39 16.50 -12.98 0.50
N ILE A 40 15.40 -12.30 0.16
CA ILE A 40 15.04 -12.02 -1.23
C ILE A 40 15.57 -10.64 -1.60
N THR A 41 16.42 -10.56 -2.62
CA THR A 41 16.84 -9.29 -3.24
C THR A 41 15.98 -9.02 -4.46
N LEU A 42 15.38 -7.83 -4.52
CA LEU A 42 14.62 -7.36 -5.68
C LEU A 42 15.36 -6.20 -6.34
N ASN A 43 15.55 -6.30 -7.66
CA ASN A 43 15.99 -5.20 -8.50
C ASN A 43 14.79 -4.63 -9.27
N LEU A 44 14.65 -3.31 -9.23
CA LEU A 44 13.49 -2.59 -9.71
C LEU A 44 13.88 -1.68 -10.88
N TYR A 45 12.97 -1.52 -11.83
CA TYR A 45 13.21 -0.76 -13.05
C TYR A 45 13.50 0.72 -12.78
N ALA A 46 12.87 1.31 -11.76
CA ALA A 46 13.04 2.71 -11.39
C ALA A 46 13.07 2.88 -9.87
N ALA A 47 13.27 4.12 -9.41
CA ALA A 47 13.40 4.44 -7.99
C ALA A 47 12.16 4.03 -7.19
N HIS A 48 12.34 3.20 -6.15
CA HIS A 48 11.24 2.59 -5.43
C HIS A 48 10.72 3.43 -4.25
N ASN A 49 11.55 4.32 -3.69
CA ASN A 49 11.24 5.23 -2.57
C ASN A 49 10.72 4.52 -1.31
N CYS A 50 11.04 3.24 -1.14
CA CYS A 50 10.72 2.48 0.06
C CYS A 50 11.72 2.77 1.17
N MET A 51 11.28 2.57 2.41
CA MET A 51 12.09 2.76 3.60
C MET A 51 12.27 1.43 4.35
N LEU A 52 13.30 1.35 5.19
CA LEU A 52 13.53 0.21 6.06
C LEU A 52 12.30 -0.13 6.91
N PHE A 53 12.13 -1.42 7.20
CA PHE A 53 11.07 -1.99 8.03
C PHE A 53 9.64 -1.90 7.48
N GLN A 54 9.45 -1.30 6.31
CA GLN A 54 8.18 -1.39 5.59
C GLN A 54 7.90 -2.83 5.13
N ILE A 55 6.62 -3.14 4.90
CA ILE A 55 6.17 -4.47 4.47
C ILE A 55 5.88 -4.45 2.97
N ILE A 56 6.56 -5.32 2.23
CA ILE A 56 6.30 -5.59 0.81
C ILE A 56 5.48 -6.88 0.68
N GLU A 57 4.48 -6.85 -0.17
CA GLU A 57 3.69 -8.00 -0.58
C GLU A 57 4.11 -8.44 -1.98
N LEU A 58 4.48 -9.71 -2.12
CA LEU A 58 4.86 -10.35 -3.38
C LEU A 58 3.72 -11.24 -3.89
N SER A 59 3.46 -11.16 -5.18
CA SER A 59 2.45 -11.96 -5.86
C SER A 59 2.90 -12.37 -7.27
N GLY A 60 2.52 -13.57 -7.71
CA GLY A 60 2.87 -14.09 -9.05
C GLY A 60 4.29 -14.68 -9.17
N PHE A 61 4.98 -14.92 -8.04
CA PHE A 61 6.27 -15.59 -8.02
C PHE A 61 6.12 -17.12 -8.12
N THR A 62 7.11 -17.75 -8.74
CA THR A 62 7.29 -19.21 -8.77
C THR A 62 8.66 -19.55 -8.20
N PRO A 63 8.77 -20.45 -7.19
CA PRO A 63 7.69 -21.24 -6.58
C PRO A 63 6.66 -20.43 -5.79
N ALA A 64 5.44 -20.97 -5.66
CA ALA A 64 4.31 -20.24 -5.07
C ALA A 64 4.53 -19.86 -3.58
N GLU A 65 5.40 -20.59 -2.87
CA GLU A 65 5.80 -20.32 -1.48
C GLU A 65 6.52 -18.98 -1.30
N LEU A 66 7.05 -18.39 -2.37
CA LEU A 66 7.68 -17.07 -2.35
C LEU A 66 6.64 -15.94 -2.26
N ASN A 67 5.38 -16.20 -2.61
CA ASN A 67 4.32 -15.20 -2.49
C ASN A 67 3.96 -14.99 -1.03
N GLY A 68 3.82 -13.73 -0.62
CA GLY A 68 3.58 -13.39 0.78
C GLY A 68 4.05 -12.00 1.14
N LYS A 69 4.05 -11.72 2.45
CA LYS A 69 4.46 -10.43 3.01
C LYS A 69 5.83 -10.56 3.67
N TYR A 70 6.73 -9.65 3.31
CA TYR A 70 8.09 -9.62 3.82
C TYR A 70 8.45 -8.21 4.29
N ARG A 71 9.29 -8.15 5.31
CA ARG A 71 9.80 -6.87 5.83
C ARG A 71 11.07 -6.49 5.07
N ILE A 72 11.19 -5.21 4.69
CA ILE A 72 12.43 -4.66 4.15
C ILE A 72 13.51 -4.70 5.24
N LYS A 73 14.57 -5.45 4.96
CA LYS A 73 15.76 -5.59 5.80
C LYS A 73 16.80 -4.52 5.46
N ASP A 74 16.98 -4.24 4.17
CA ASP A 74 17.97 -3.29 3.68
C ASP A 74 17.53 -2.60 2.38
N VAL A 75 18.08 -1.40 2.12
CA VAL A 75 17.87 -0.61 0.90
C VAL A 75 19.24 -0.22 0.34
N PRO A 76 19.92 -1.12 -0.38
CA PRO A 76 21.29 -0.87 -0.83
C PRO A 76 21.41 0.25 -1.88
N SER A 77 20.35 0.48 -2.66
CA SER A 77 20.32 1.55 -3.66
C SER A 77 18.88 1.97 -3.97
N VAL A 78 18.70 3.07 -4.71
CA VAL A 78 17.38 3.58 -5.10
C VAL A 78 16.53 2.61 -5.93
N ASN A 79 17.15 1.58 -6.54
CA ASN A 79 16.49 0.60 -7.40
C ASN A 79 16.59 -0.83 -6.81
N GLN A 80 17.06 -0.99 -5.57
CA GLN A 80 17.26 -2.31 -4.98
C GLN A 80 16.78 -2.36 -3.53
N ILE A 81 16.05 -3.42 -3.20
CA ILE A 81 15.61 -3.69 -1.83
C ILE A 81 15.92 -5.15 -1.46
N ILE A 82 16.25 -5.37 -0.19
CA ILE A 82 16.44 -6.69 0.38
C ILE A 82 15.31 -6.95 1.38
N LEU A 83 14.58 -8.04 1.18
CA LEU A 83 13.48 -8.50 2.00
C LEU A 83 13.95 -9.61 2.92
N LYS A 84 13.67 -9.48 4.22
CA LYS A 84 13.93 -10.56 5.18
C LYS A 84 13.03 -11.74 4.85
N ALA A 85 13.63 -12.89 4.58
CA ALA A 85 12.95 -14.16 4.35
C ALA A 85 13.77 -15.34 4.90
N GLU A 86 13.28 -16.56 4.72
CA GLU A 86 13.91 -17.81 5.20
C GLU A 86 13.89 -18.88 4.09
N HIS A 87 14.23 -18.49 2.87
CA HIS A 87 14.16 -19.36 1.68
C HIS A 87 15.54 -19.94 1.30
N VAL A 88 16.35 -20.33 2.30
CA VAL A 88 17.71 -20.85 2.07
C VAL A 88 17.69 -22.02 1.07
N GLY A 89 18.55 -21.95 0.05
CA GLY A 89 18.69 -23.00 -0.96
C GLY A 89 17.56 -23.04 -2.02
N LYS A 90 16.64 -22.07 -1.99
CA LYS A 90 15.59 -21.92 -3.00
C LYS A 90 16.05 -21.03 -4.15
N SER A 91 15.37 -21.15 -5.29
CA SER A 91 15.57 -20.32 -6.47
C SER A 91 14.26 -19.74 -6.97
N ILE A 92 14.35 -18.63 -7.70
CA ILE A 92 13.20 -17.95 -8.30
C ILE A 92 13.14 -18.34 -9.78
N ASN A 93 12.09 -19.06 -10.18
CA ASN A 93 11.87 -19.47 -11.57
C ASN A 93 11.10 -18.41 -12.37
N THR A 94 10.22 -17.67 -11.71
CA THR A 94 9.40 -16.63 -12.34
C THR A 94 9.27 -15.47 -11.40
N THR A 95 9.59 -14.27 -11.89
CA THR A 95 9.39 -13.02 -11.16
C THR A 95 7.93 -12.59 -11.25
N GLY A 96 7.39 -12.14 -10.13
CA GLY A 96 6.04 -11.60 -10.05
C GLY A 96 6.04 -10.07 -9.95
N THR A 97 5.02 -9.56 -9.26
CA THR A 97 4.88 -8.15 -8.89
C THR A 97 5.10 -7.95 -7.40
N ALA A 98 5.52 -6.74 -7.05
CA ALA A 98 5.66 -6.30 -5.67
C ALA A 98 4.84 -5.04 -5.43
N LYS A 99 4.28 -4.93 -4.23
CA LYS A 99 3.63 -3.71 -3.75
C LYS A 99 3.95 -3.48 -2.28
N LEU A 100 3.96 -2.23 -1.85
CA LEU A 100 3.87 -1.92 -0.42
C LEU A 100 2.53 -2.45 0.09
N ALA A 101 2.55 -3.25 1.15
CA ALA A 101 1.34 -3.85 1.70
C ALA A 101 0.37 -2.77 2.18
N SER A 102 -0.94 -3.01 2.03
CA SER A 102 -1.96 -2.09 2.52
C SER A 102 -1.99 -2.05 4.04
N LEU A 103 -2.49 -0.95 4.59
CA LEU A 103 -2.62 -0.75 6.04
C LEU A 103 -3.80 -1.51 6.68
N GLY A 104 -4.46 -2.39 5.92
CA GLY A 104 -5.46 -3.30 6.47
C GLY A 104 -6.82 -2.65 6.73
N TYR A 105 -7.20 -1.67 5.92
CA TYR A 105 -8.53 -1.08 5.94
C TYR A 105 -9.40 -1.63 4.80
N GLU A 106 -10.69 -1.40 4.93
CA GLU A 106 -11.71 -1.59 3.90
C GLU A 106 -12.51 -0.29 3.70
N ILE A 107 -13.14 -0.16 2.54
CA ILE A 107 -14.04 0.96 2.24
C ILE A 107 -15.46 0.50 2.55
N ILE A 108 -16.10 1.19 3.48
CA ILE A 108 -17.48 0.87 3.91
C ILE A 108 -18.51 1.83 3.31
N PHE A 109 -18.05 2.91 2.69
CA PHE A 109 -18.90 3.87 1.99
C PHE A 109 -18.17 4.54 0.83
N ARG A 110 -18.87 4.66 -0.28
CA ARG A 110 -18.48 5.42 -1.47
C ARG A 110 -19.69 6.25 -1.89
N ASP A 111 -19.50 7.56 -2.08
CA ASP A 111 -20.56 8.35 -2.70
C ASP A 111 -20.55 8.23 -4.22
N THR A 112 -21.67 8.56 -4.86
CA THR A 112 -21.85 8.47 -6.30
C THR A 112 -20.92 9.42 -7.07
N ASN A 113 -20.53 10.54 -6.46
CA ASN A 113 -19.68 11.55 -7.07
C ASN A 113 -18.18 11.24 -6.92
N ASP A 114 -17.80 10.15 -6.24
CA ASP A 114 -16.41 9.74 -5.97
C ASP A 114 -15.57 10.86 -5.33
N VAL A 115 -16.17 11.54 -4.35
CA VAL A 115 -15.55 12.61 -3.55
C VAL A 115 -15.71 12.39 -2.05
N LYS A 116 -16.46 11.36 -1.63
CA LYS A 116 -16.57 10.95 -0.22
C LYS A 116 -16.22 9.49 -0.03
N ARG A 117 -15.45 9.23 1.02
CA ARG A 117 -15.04 7.88 1.41
C ARG A 117 -15.10 7.70 2.92
N VAL A 118 -15.50 6.50 3.33
CA VAL A 118 -15.33 6.07 4.72
C VAL A 118 -14.54 4.77 4.74
N TYR A 119 -13.47 4.77 5.54
CA TYR A 119 -12.62 3.62 5.76
C TYR A 119 -12.79 3.07 7.17
N ARG A 120 -12.68 1.75 7.29
CA ARG A 120 -12.68 1.02 8.56
C ARG A 120 -11.52 0.04 8.59
N ALA A 121 -10.84 -0.09 9.72
CA ALA A 121 -9.85 -1.14 9.91
C ALA A 121 -10.54 -2.51 9.85
N LYS A 122 -9.97 -3.48 9.12
CA LYS A 122 -10.52 -4.84 8.99
C LYS A 122 -10.62 -5.59 10.32
N ASN A 123 -9.77 -5.24 11.28
CA ASN A 123 -9.82 -5.72 12.66
C ASN A 123 -10.06 -4.53 13.59
N PRO A 124 -11.30 -4.02 13.66
CA PRO A 124 -11.58 -2.82 14.40
C PRO A 124 -11.60 -3.07 15.91
N THR A 125 -11.01 -2.16 16.67
CA THR A 125 -11.17 -2.06 18.13
C THR A 125 -11.99 -0.81 18.46
N ALA A 126 -12.38 -0.64 19.72
CA ALA A 126 -13.06 0.59 20.17
C ALA A 126 -12.18 1.84 19.96
N GLN A 127 -10.85 1.68 19.91
CA GLN A 127 -9.88 2.74 19.70
C GLN A 127 -9.63 3.05 18.22
N HIS A 128 -10.15 2.25 17.29
CA HIS A 128 -10.02 2.51 15.86
C HIS A 128 -11.22 3.34 15.40
N PRO A 129 -11.09 4.67 15.21
CA PRO A 129 -12.16 5.47 14.63
C PRO A 129 -12.35 5.13 13.15
N PHE A 130 -13.48 5.54 12.60
CA PHE A 130 -13.64 5.60 11.15
C PHE A 130 -12.78 6.74 10.60
N ILE A 131 -12.12 6.51 9.47
CA ILE A 131 -11.53 7.61 8.69
C ILE A 131 -12.61 8.05 7.69
N ARG A 132 -13.08 9.28 7.81
CA ARG A 132 -14.08 9.87 6.92
C ARG A 132 -13.41 11.00 6.15
N VAL A 133 -13.53 10.97 4.84
CA VAL A 133 -12.96 11.97 3.95
C VAL A 133 -14.04 12.46 3.00
N ASP A 134 -14.06 13.76 2.80
CA ASP A 134 -14.95 14.45 1.89
C ASP A 134 -14.19 15.57 1.22
N GLU A 135 -14.17 15.49 -0.11
CA GLU A 135 -13.50 16.40 -1.00
C GLU A 135 -14.51 17.29 -1.76
N THR A 136 -15.77 17.39 -1.29
CA THR A 136 -16.71 18.37 -1.85
C THR A 136 -16.34 19.81 -1.51
N ILE A 137 -16.82 20.76 -2.32
CA ILE A 137 -16.84 22.17 -1.97
C ILE A 137 -17.57 22.36 -0.62
N SER A 138 -16.90 22.99 0.34
CA SER A 138 -17.57 23.72 1.40
C SER A 138 -18.04 25.04 0.82
N ASP A 139 -19.35 25.22 0.65
CA ASP A 139 -19.95 26.43 0.09
C ASP A 139 -20.01 27.60 1.10
N GLY A 140 -19.37 27.45 2.27
CA GLY A 140 -19.32 28.43 3.36
C GLY A 140 -20.63 28.63 4.11
N VAL A 141 -21.78 28.34 3.49
CA VAL A 141 -23.13 28.53 4.03
C VAL A 141 -23.70 27.23 4.59
N ASN A 142 -23.46 26.10 3.94
CA ASN A 142 -23.73 24.72 4.40
C ASN A 142 -22.45 24.08 4.95
N SER A 143 -21.66 24.88 5.66
CA SER A 143 -20.48 24.43 6.40
C SER A 143 -20.85 23.23 7.27
N TYR A 144 -20.15 22.12 7.04
CA TYR A 144 -20.22 20.86 7.78
C TYR A 144 -20.76 21.03 9.21
N SER A 145 -22.00 20.58 9.45
CA SER A 145 -22.63 20.74 10.76
C SER A 145 -21.82 20.01 11.84
N SER A 146 -21.99 20.35 13.12
CA SER A 146 -21.25 19.71 14.22
C SER A 146 -21.49 18.19 14.36
N ALA A 147 -22.43 17.62 13.59
CA ALA A 147 -22.68 16.19 13.47
C ALA A 147 -21.86 15.51 12.35
N TYR A 148 -21.30 16.29 11.43
CA TYR A 148 -20.64 15.82 10.21
C TYR A 148 -19.44 14.89 10.47
N ALA A 149 -18.70 15.13 11.56
CA ALA A 149 -17.57 14.30 11.97
C ALA A 149 -17.83 13.45 13.24
N LYS A 150 -19.04 13.47 13.82
CA LYS A 150 -19.31 12.70 15.04
C LYS A 150 -19.50 11.21 14.70
N SER A 151 -18.70 10.35 15.33
CA SER A 151 -19.02 8.92 15.40
C SER A 151 -20.22 8.73 16.32
N ALA A 152 -21.19 7.91 15.88
CA ALA A 152 -22.11 7.25 16.80
C ALA A 152 -21.32 6.26 17.69
#